data_AF-A0A1Q9T661-F1
#
_entry.id   AF-A0A1Q9T661-F1
#
_cell.length_a   1.000
_cell.length_b   1.000
_cell.length_c   1.000
_cell.angle_alpha   90.00
_cell.angle_beta   90.00
_cell.angle_gamma   90.00
#
_symmetry.space_group_name_H-M   'P 1'
#
loop_
_entity.id
_entity.type
_entity.pdbx_description
1 polymer ?
#
loop_
_entity_poly.entity_id
_entity_poly.type
_entity_poly.pdbx_seq_one_letter_code
_entity_poly.pdbx_strand_id
1 'polypeptide(L)'
;MLAVLTLAHGRHDHLRAQVAGLAAGVRRPDLHVVVAMDDPAVAQVAHRAWRAAGDPVPVLVEPLAADPLGLPLAAARNAAPGWPPPRAPTGSSSSTSTAYPAPPR
;
A
#
# COMPACT_ATOMS: atom_id res chain seq x y z
N MET A 1 4.22 -8.23 -9.45
CA MET A 1 4.07 -7.10 -8.52
C MET A 1 3.55 -7.63 -7.19
N LEU A 2 4.17 -7.24 -6.07
CA LEU A 2 3.79 -7.54 -4.68
C LEU A 2 3.47 -6.22 -3.98
N ALA A 3 2.27 -6.09 -3.44
CA ALA A 3 1.90 -4.96 -2.59
C ALA A 3 1.62 -5.46 -1.17
N VAL A 4 1.95 -4.64 -0.18
CA VAL A 4 1.59 -4.87 1.23
C VAL A 4 0.56 -3.81 1.63
N LEU A 5 -0.54 -4.25 2.23
CA LEU A 5 -1.57 -3.38 2.81
C LEU A 5 -1.44 -3.41 4.33
N THR A 6 -1.33 -2.24 4.94
CA THR A 6 -1.29 -2.08 6.40
C THR A 6 -2.36 -1.11 6.85
N LEU A 7 -3.21 -1.54 7.79
CA LEU A 7 -4.18 -0.67 8.44
C LEU A 7 -3.58 -0.18 9.76
N ALA A 8 -3.55 1.13 10.00
CA ALA A 8 -2.85 1.70 11.14
C ALA A 8 -3.65 2.80 11.86
N HIS A 9 -3.58 2.77 13.19
CA HIS A 9 -4.08 3.80 14.11
C HIS A 9 -3.29 3.69 15.43
N GLY A 10 -2.72 4.78 15.94
CA GLY A 10 -2.08 4.93 17.26
C GLY A 10 -0.81 4.11 17.52
N ARG A 11 -0.55 3.04 16.76
CA ARG A 11 0.56 2.10 16.99
C ARG A 11 1.76 2.39 16.08
N HIS A 12 2.29 3.62 16.19
CA HIS A 12 3.35 4.10 15.29
C HIS A 12 4.64 3.29 15.38
N ASP A 13 5.02 2.80 16.57
CA ASP A 13 6.21 1.95 16.72
C ASP A 13 6.05 0.60 16.02
N HIS A 14 4.84 0.04 16.05
CA HIS A 14 4.55 -1.20 15.31
C HIS A 14 4.68 -0.98 13.81
N LEU A 15 4.19 0.16 13.30
CA LEU A 15 4.33 0.52 11.89
C LEU A 15 5.81 0.69 11.50
N ARG A 16 6.62 1.34 12.34
CA ARG A 16 8.07 1.46 12.12
C ARG A 16 8.75 0.09 12.07
N ALA A 17 8.46 -0.77 13.04
CA ALA A 17 9.03 -2.12 13.12
C ALA A 17 8.60 -2.99 11.93
N GLN A 18 7.33 -2.90 11.52
CA GLN A 18 6.84 -3.60 10.34
C GLN A 18 7.59 -3.15 9.08
N VAL A 19 7.76 -1.84 8.87
CA VAL A 19 8.53 -1.31 7.73
C VAL A 19 9.99 -1.79 7.77
N ALA A 20 10.63 -1.80 8.95
CA ALA A 20 11.98 -2.33 9.09
C ALA A 20 12.05 -3.81 8.70
N GLY A 21 11.07 -4.63 9.11
CA GLY A 21 10.96 -6.04 8.72
C GLY A 21 10.74 -6.22 7.21
N LEU A 22 9.87 -5.41 6.60
CA LEU A 22 9.63 -5.43 5.15
C LEU A 22 10.88 -5.04 4.36
N ALA A 23 11.63 -4.05 4.84
CA ALA A 23 12.85 -3.59 4.19
C ALA A 23 14.01 -4.59 4.31
N ALA A 24 14.10 -5.31 5.43
CA ALA A 24 15.11 -6.35 5.66
C ALA A 24 14.79 -7.69 4.94
N GLY A 25 13.57 -7.84 4.42
CA GLY A 25 13.14 -9.06 3.74
C GLY A 25 13.87 -9.30 2.42
N VAL A 26 14.11 -10.57 2.09
CA VAL A 26 14.75 -11.01 0.82
C VAL A 26 13.95 -10.53 -0.40
N ARG A 27 12.64 -10.42 -0.27
CA ARG A 27 11.75 -9.83 -1.26
C ARG A 27 11.03 -8.63 -0.66
N ARG A 28 11.39 -7.43 -1.14
CA ARG A 28 10.71 -6.19 -0.77
C ARG A 28 9.42 -6.03 -1.59
N PRO A 29 8.39 -5.37 -1.03
CA PRO A 29 7.20 -5.06 -1.79
C PRO A 29 7.50 -4.01 -2.86
N ASP A 30 6.83 -4.10 -4.00
CA ASP A 30 6.86 -3.07 -5.04
C ASP A 30 6.08 -1.81 -4.61
N LEU A 31 5.21 -1.95 -3.60
CA LEU A 31 4.34 -0.91 -3.06
C LEU A 31 3.92 -1.22 -1.62
N HIS A 32 3.95 -0.22 -0.74
CA HIS A 32 3.33 -0.28 0.58
C HIS A 32 2.11 0.66 0.62
N VAL A 33 0.91 0.11 0.73
CA VAL A 33 -0.33 0.87 0.95
C VAL A 33 -0.61 0.89 2.44
N VAL A 34 -0.77 2.08 3.01
CA VAL A 34 -1.10 2.27 4.42
C VAL A 34 -2.44 2.97 4.53
N VAL A 35 -3.43 2.35 5.17
CA VAL A 35 -4.69 3.02 5.49
C VAL A 35 -4.58 3.60 6.90
N ALA A 36 -4.57 4.92 6.97
CA ALA A 36 -4.50 5.68 8.21
C ALA A 36 -5.92 5.91 8.74
N MET A 37 -6.33 5.14 9.74
CA MET A 37 -7.66 5.27 10.33
C MET A 37 -7.62 6.32 11.44
N ASP A 38 -8.25 7.48 11.21
CA ASP A 38 -8.34 8.60 12.16
C ASP A 38 -7.01 8.95 12.83
N ASP A 39 -5.92 8.88 12.06
CA ASP A 39 -4.57 9.10 12.56
C ASP A 39 -3.70 9.77 11.48
N PRO A 40 -3.67 11.11 11.44
CA PRO A 40 -2.92 11.85 10.44
C PRO A 40 -1.40 11.65 10.58
N ALA A 41 -0.90 11.21 11.74
CA ALA A 41 0.53 11.03 11.96
C ALA A 41 1.07 9.77 11.24
N VAL A 42 0.20 8.79 10.94
CA VAL A 42 0.57 7.54 10.24
C VAL A 42 1.31 7.82 8.93
N ALA A 43 0.89 8.83 8.17
CA ALA A 43 1.52 9.16 6.89
C ALA A 43 3.01 9.51 7.07
N GLN A 44 3.29 10.40 8.02
CA GLN A 44 4.66 10.81 8.31
C GLN A 44 5.48 9.66 8.88
N VAL A 45 4.89 8.82 9.73
CA VAL A 45 5.56 7.64 10.30
C VAL A 45 5.96 6.65 9.22
N ALA A 46 5.05 6.29 8.30
CA ALA A 46 5.32 5.37 7.21
C ALA A 46 6.47 5.87 6.30
N HIS A 47 6.42 7.13 5.88
CA HIS A 47 7.46 7.71 5.04
C HIS A 47 8.81 7.81 5.75
N ARG A 48 8.84 8.22 7.02
CA ARG A 48 10.09 8.30 7.79
C ARG A 48 10.70 6.92 8.03
N ALA A 49 9.89 5.90 8.30
CA ALA A 49 10.37 4.55 8.50
C ALA A 49 11.05 3.99 7.23
N TRP A 50 10.44 4.18 6.06
CA TRP A 50 11.03 3.75 4.79
C TRP A 50 12.31 4.51 4.43
N ARG A 51 12.37 5.83 4.73
CA ARG A 51 13.61 6.60 4.56
C ARG A 51 14.72 6.10 5.48
N ALA A 52 14.41 5.78 6.74
CA ALA A 52 15.38 5.24 7.69
C ALA A 52 15.92 3.87 7.27
N ALA A 53 15.17 3.12 6.46
CA ALA A 53 15.57 1.82 5.93
C ALA A 53 16.49 1.90 4.68
N GLY A 54 16.85 3.09 4.21
CA GLY A 54 17.89 3.31 3.19
C GLY A 54 17.43 3.30 1.73
N ASP A 55 16.37 2.58 1.40
CA ASP A 55 15.76 2.60 0.06
C ASP A 55 14.22 2.62 0.21
N PRO A 56 13.54 3.74 -0.02
CA PRO A 56 12.09 3.83 0.14
C PRO A 56 11.37 3.25 -1.08
N VAL A 57 10.51 2.26 -0.85
CA VAL A 57 9.53 1.82 -1.86
C VAL A 57 8.43 2.89 -2.02
N PRO A 58 7.66 2.89 -3.12
CA PRO A 58 6.44 3.69 -3.20
C PRO A 58 5.54 3.43 -2.00
N VAL A 59 5.16 4.49 -1.30
CA VAL A 59 4.23 4.45 -0.16
C VAL A 59 3.00 5.27 -0.52
N LEU A 60 1.85 4.63 -0.56
CA LEU A 60 0.57 5.32 -0.58
C LEU A 60 0.01 5.35 0.83
N VAL A 61 -0.51 6.49 1.25
CA VAL A 61 -1.25 6.61 2.50
C VAL A 61 -2.67 7.06 2.19
N GLU A 62 -3.64 6.24 2.53
CA GLU A 62 -5.07 6.53 2.36
C GLU A 62 -5.67 6.89 3.74
N PRO A 63 -6.11 8.14 3.95
CA PRO A 63 -6.80 8.50 5.18
C PRO A 63 -8.21 7.92 5.20
N LEU A 64 -8.63 7.39 6.34
CA LEU A 64 -9.99 6.91 6.54
C LEU A 64 -10.51 7.43 7.88
N ALA A 65 -11.63 8.15 7.84
CA ALA A 65 -12.29 8.64 9.05
C ALA A 65 -12.81 7.47 9.89
N ALA A 66 -12.74 7.59 11.22
CA ALA A 66 -13.38 6.63 12.11
C ALA A 66 -14.91 6.62 11.95
N ASP A 67 -15.53 5.50 12.29
CA ASP A 67 -16.98 5.42 12.44
C ASP A 67 -17.35 5.75 13.90
N PRO A 68 -18.51 6.37 14.18
CA PRO A 68 -18.97 6.58 15.56
C PRO A 68 -19.02 5.31 16.42
N LEU A 69 -19.17 4.14 15.79
CA LEU A 69 -19.18 2.83 16.43
C LEU A 69 -17.77 2.20 16.58
N GLY A 70 -16.72 2.86 16.07
CA GLY A 70 -15.32 2.46 16.24
C GLY A 70 -14.47 2.55 14.97
N LEU A 71 -13.31 1.90 14.99
CA LEU A 71 -12.40 1.90 13.84
C LEU A 71 -12.98 1.08 12.68
N PRO A 72 -13.00 1.62 11.44
CA PRO A 72 -13.71 1.04 10.30
C PRO A 72 -12.85 -0.03 9.58
N LEU A 73 -12.41 -1.06 10.30
CA LEU A 73 -11.46 -2.08 9.80
C LEU A 73 -11.94 -2.78 8.52
N ALA A 74 -13.24 -3.07 8.41
CA ALA A 74 -13.83 -3.70 7.23
C ALA A 74 -13.76 -2.78 6.01
N ALA A 75 -14.09 -1.50 6.16
CA ALA A 75 -14.00 -0.51 5.08
C ALA A 75 -12.53 -0.26 4.68
N ALA A 76 -11.64 -0.15 5.66
CA ALA A 76 -10.21 0.03 5.46
C ALA A 76 -9.59 -1.12 4.64
N ARG A 77 -9.99 -2.37 4.94
CA ARG A 77 -9.59 -3.54 4.16
C ARG A 77 -10.16 -3.50 2.73
N ASN A 78 -11.42 -3.11 2.58
CA ASN A 78 -12.13 -3.11 1.31
C ASN A 78 -11.82 -1.91 0.40
N ALA A 79 -11.03 -0.93 0.85
CA ALA A 79 -10.55 0.18 0.02
C ALA A 79 -9.42 -0.25 -0.93
N ALA A 80 -8.64 -1.27 -0.56
CA ALA A 80 -7.50 -1.74 -1.35
C ALA A 80 -7.79 -2.27 -2.78
N PRO A 81 -8.92 -2.94 -3.08
CA PRO A 81 -9.24 -3.43 -4.42
C PRO A 81 -9.31 -2.34 -5.50
N GLY A 82 -9.51 -1.06 -5.13
CA GLY A 82 -9.58 0.07 -6.05
C GLY A 82 -8.22 0.70 -6.39
N TRP A 83 -7.12 0.24 -5.77
CA TRP A 83 -5.81 0.86 -5.96
C TRP A 83 -5.16 0.43 -7.30
N PRO A 84 -4.90 1.35 -8.24
CA PRO A 84 -4.25 1.01 -9.51
C PRO A 84 -2.79 0.62 -9.25
N PRO A 85 -2.22 -0.34 -10.00
CA PRO A 85 -0.82 -0.68 -9.88
C PRO A 85 0.07 0.56 -10.14
N PRO A 86 1.21 0.74 -9.43
CA PRO A 86 2.18 1.79 -9.74
C PRO A 86 2.50 1.77 -11.23
N ARG A 87 2.35 2.93 -11.89
CA ARG A 87 2.68 3.09 -13.30
C ARG A 87 4.16 2.75 -13.48
N ALA A 88 4.46 1.79 -14.36
CA ALA A 88 5.82 1.54 -14.79
C ALA A 88 6.45 2.84 -15.32
N PRO A 89 7.75 3.09 -15.09
CA PRO A 89 8.44 4.19 -15.76
C PRO A 89 8.25 4.02 -17.27
N THR A 90 7.75 5.06 -17.93
CA THR A 90 7.42 5.06 -19.35
C THR A 90 8.68 4.93 -20.19
N GLY A 91 9.15 3.70 -20.39
CA GLY A 91 9.93 3.31 -21.55
C GLY A 91 8.95 2.85 -22.62
N SER A 92 8.90 3.56 -23.75
CA SER A 92 8.10 3.17 -24.92
C SER A 92 8.40 1.72 -25.28
N SER A 93 7.42 0.83 -25.07
CA SER A 93 7.41 -0.52 -25.62
C SER A 93 6.02 -0.79 -26.15
N SER A 94 5.87 -0.53 -27.45
CA SER A 94 4.74 -0.89 -28.28
C SER A 94 4.39 -2.36 -28.05
N SER A 95 3.21 -2.65 -27.51
CA SER A 95 2.75 -4.02 -27.30
C SER A 95 1.34 -4.18 -27.87
N THR A 96 1.30 -4.91 -28.97
CA THR A 96 0.13 -5.32 -29.75
C THR A 96 -0.91 -6.04 -28.87
N SER A 97 -2.16 -5.61 -28.99
CA SER A 97 -3.33 -6.21 -28.34
C SER A 97 -3.64 -7.58 -28.95
N THR A 98 -3.48 -8.66 -28.18
CA THR A 98 -4.05 -9.97 -28.52
C THR A 98 -5.35 -10.13 -27.73
N ALA A 99 -6.47 -10.04 -28.45
CA ALA A 99 -7.80 -10.30 -27.90
C ALA A 99 -7.97 -11.81 -27.60
N TYR A 100 -8.51 -12.12 -26.43
CA TYR A 100 -8.88 -13.47 -26.03
C TYR A 100 -10.29 -13.79 -26.56
N PRO A 101 -10.53 -14.93 -27.25
CA PRO A 101 -11.84 -15.26 -27.76
C PRO A 101 -12.78 -15.72 -26.64
N ALA A 102 -14.06 -15.36 -26.77
CA ALA A 102 -15.13 -15.71 -25.82
C ALA A 102 -15.44 -17.22 -25.84
N PRO A 103 -15.83 -17.82 -24.70
CA PRO A 103 -16.17 -19.23 -24.63
C PRO A 103 -17.54 -19.53 -25.28
N PRO A 104 -17.72 -20.73 -25.88
CA PRO A 104 -18.99 -21.12 -26.49
C PRO A 104 -20.08 -21.38 -25.44
N ARG A 105 -21.33 -21.15 -25.87
CA ARG A 105 -22.56 -21.27 -25.07
C ARG A 105 -22.91 -22.71 -24.70
#